data_AF-A0A7S0QZZ6-F1
#
_entry.id   AF-A0A7S0QZZ6-F1
#
_cell.length_a   1.000
_cell.length_b   1.000
_cell.length_c   1.000
_cell.angle_alpha   90.00
_cell.angle_beta   90.00
_cell.angle_gamma   90.00
#
_symmetry.space_group_name_H-M   'P 1'
#
loop_
_entity.id
_entity.type
_entity.pdbx_description
1 polymer ?
#
loop_
_entity_poly.entity_id
_entity_poly.type
_entity_poly.pdbx_seq_one_letter_code
_entity_poly.pdbx_strand_id
1 'polypeptide(L)'
;TNPVPNSYWYHVPVLGQMLHLQNKLGLTLVQRSGPSARTQTVNACRPCNPTVGKRSSKARLTQRLSIEPFYSTTSTRHQSIRSLKTVMAATTSAAPTWTDLKEQLASSSTAKELDEQVKQLALGAGKPDTNAKLRLFGHQESEVRLTLYRDHAAWCPYCQKVWMMCEEKQIPYRIEKINMRSYGDKPDWFLKKVPSGLLPVIEIDGQMITESLVIMQIIEREYPGDKVMIPTPDSDPEGFKRANGLLRLERELFSDWCSFIFRPSGGGGLFGIGGGGGGPSSAQKNFEATLDRVEAELGVAPGPWFLGGTHPTLVDLQYVSHVERMVASVLYWKGLQVRGEGAARWPNVERWFRAFEERPSYQATKSDFYTHVRDIPPQYGPGYSDDNAQTKAAEEYVSGKGAAWRLPLDLGMHQLEPVPPEMFAGETPACHEAAWSLIGNAAAVTRFACRGAGQKGKKQFQAPLADPYATPNLDLEPEVDALLRGVAHGLLLGPSKAEAAAAEAAAAVGSGKKAAAAKCLAYLRDRVGVPRDMSYPAATYFRATLNAAIDHLK
;
A
#
# COMPACT_ATOMS: atom_id res chain seq x y z
N THR A 1 -33.22 23.96 4.36
CA THR A 1 -33.15 22.53 4.73
C THR A 1 -32.23 21.83 3.75
N ASN A 2 -30.93 21.79 4.06
CA ASN A 2 -29.87 21.14 3.28
C ASN A 2 -29.15 20.16 4.22
N PRO A 3 -28.74 18.96 3.76
CA PRO A 3 -28.12 17.97 4.61
C PRO A 3 -26.66 18.34 4.88
N VAL A 4 -26.30 18.43 6.15
CA VAL A 4 -24.92 18.54 6.63
C VAL A 4 -24.19 17.22 6.36
N PRO A 5 -22.97 17.20 5.79
CA PRO A 5 -22.19 15.98 5.70
C PRO A 5 -21.69 15.60 7.10
N ASN A 6 -21.95 14.35 7.51
CA ASN A 6 -21.43 13.75 8.73
C ASN A 6 -19.89 13.81 8.77
N SER A 7 -19.34 14.83 9.43
CA SER A 7 -17.99 14.76 9.99
C SER A 7 -18.06 13.94 11.27
N TYR A 8 -17.47 12.74 11.24
CA TYR A 8 -17.25 11.94 12.43
C TYR A 8 -16.25 12.67 13.32
N TRP A 9 -16.76 13.41 14.30
CA TRP A 9 -15.98 13.97 15.39
C TRP A 9 -15.46 12.83 16.28
N TYR A 10 -14.16 12.58 16.24
CA TYR A 10 -13.48 11.68 17.18
C TYR A 10 -13.36 12.33 18.56
N HIS A 11 -14.43 12.23 19.35
CA HIS A 11 -14.38 12.34 20.80
C HIS A 11 -14.52 10.94 21.41
N VAL A 12 -13.43 10.38 21.93
CA VAL A 12 -13.50 9.29 22.92
C VAL A 12 -12.47 9.56 24.03
N PRO A 13 -12.87 9.51 25.31
CA PRO A 13 -11.94 9.61 26.44
C PRO A 13 -11.18 8.30 26.63
N VAL A 14 -9.85 8.39 26.62
CA VAL A 14 -8.87 7.29 26.74
C VAL A 14 -8.97 6.50 28.06
N LEU A 15 -9.77 6.92 29.05
CA LEU A 15 -9.94 6.19 30.31
C LEU A 15 -11.02 5.09 30.30
N GLY A 16 -12.02 5.15 29.41
CA GLY A 16 -13.22 4.31 29.51
C GLY A 16 -12.99 2.83 29.16
N GLN A 17 -12.09 2.53 28.22
CA GLN A 17 -11.80 1.15 27.79
C GLN A 17 -10.76 0.44 28.68
N MET A 18 -9.89 1.18 29.39
CA MET A 18 -8.96 0.58 30.37
C MET A 18 -9.70 -0.01 31.58
N LEU A 19 -10.75 0.65 32.06
CA LEU A 19 -11.54 0.20 33.22
C LEU A 19 -12.40 -1.04 32.94
N HIS A 20 -12.85 -1.24 31.69
CA HIS A 20 -13.69 -2.40 31.35
C HIS A 20 -12.89 -3.72 31.24
N LEU A 21 -11.57 -3.64 30.97
CA LEU A 21 -10.67 -4.80 30.92
C LEU A 21 -10.10 -5.17 32.30
N GLN A 22 -9.95 -4.20 33.22
CA GLN A 22 -9.49 -4.48 34.59
C GLN A 22 -10.50 -5.33 35.40
N ASN A 23 -11.81 -5.17 35.18
CA ASN A 23 -12.84 -5.92 35.92
C ASN A 23 -13.03 -7.39 35.47
N LYS A 24 -12.42 -7.83 34.36
CA LYS A 24 -12.53 -9.22 33.86
C LYS A 24 -11.39 -10.15 34.30
N LEU A 25 -10.35 -9.62 34.96
CA LEU A 25 -9.13 -10.37 35.30
C LEU A 25 -8.89 -10.58 36.81
N GLY A 26 -9.93 -10.41 37.65
CA GLY A 26 -9.92 -10.98 39.01
C GLY A 26 -8.91 -10.39 40.00
N LEU A 27 -8.61 -9.10 39.93
CA LEU A 27 -7.82 -8.41 40.95
C LEU A 27 -8.74 -7.66 41.92
N THR A 28 -8.88 -8.19 43.14
CA THR A 28 -9.61 -7.54 44.23
C THR A 28 -8.69 -6.55 44.94
N LEU A 29 -9.02 -5.26 44.90
CA LEU A 29 -8.42 -4.27 45.80
C LEU A 29 -9.49 -3.88 46.82
N VAL A 30 -9.24 -4.29 48.06
CA VAL A 30 -10.06 -4.01 49.25
C VAL A 30 -10.04 -2.52 49.52
N GLN A 31 -11.20 -1.85 49.44
CA GLN A 31 -11.40 -0.55 50.07
C GLN A 31 -12.54 -0.64 51.09
N ARG A 32 -12.19 -0.31 52.33
CA ARG A 32 -13.08 -0.22 53.50
C ARG A 32 -14.23 0.76 53.23
N SER A 33 -15.44 0.34 53.54
CA SER A 33 -16.68 1.13 53.49
C SER A 33 -17.09 1.67 54.86
N GLY A 34 -17.64 2.88 54.88
CA GLY A 34 -18.45 3.49 55.95
C GLY A 34 -19.30 4.64 55.37
N PRO A 35 -20.50 4.94 55.91
CA PRO A 35 -21.73 4.74 55.14
C PRO A 35 -22.58 6.01 54.90
N SER A 36 -23.41 5.97 53.85
CA SER A 36 -24.71 6.65 53.85
C SER A 36 -25.63 6.03 52.78
N ALA A 37 -26.77 5.55 53.26
CA ALA A 37 -27.84 4.90 52.52
C ALA A 37 -28.62 5.85 51.59
N ARG A 38 -29.14 5.30 50.49
CA ARG A 38 -30.58 5.36 50.20
C ARG A 38 -30.99 4.28 49.22
N THR A 39 -31.90 3.46 49.73
CA THR A 39 -32.66 2.40 49.09
C THR A 39 -33.69 2.97 48.13
N GLN A 40 -33.87 2.37 46.95
CA GLN A 40 -35.21 2.16 46.42
C GLN A 40 -35.30 0.88 45.57
N THR A 41 -36.32 0.12 45.93
CA THR A 41 -36.77 -1.21 45.54
C THR A 41 -37.36 -1.26 44.12
N VAL A 42 -37.00 -2.27 43.32
CA VAL A 42 -37.79 -3.48 42.94
C VAL A 42 -38.70 -3.29 41.72
N ASN A 43 -38.42 -4.05 40.65
CA ASN A 43 -39.37 -5.02 40.13
C ASN A 43 -38.68 -6.05 39.22
N ALA A 44 -38.81 -7.31 39.62
CA ALA A 44 -38.51 -8.49 38.83
C ALA A 44 -39.80 -8.98 38.17
N CYS A 45 -39.70 -9.56 36.98
CA CYS A 45 -40.56 -10.67 36.58
C CYS A 45 -39.84 -11.57 35.57
N ARG A 46 -40.00 -12.87 35.78
CA ARG A 46 -39.32 -14.02 35.17
C ARG A 46 -40.31 -14.76 34.21
N PRO A 47 -39.95 -15.91 33.59
CA PRO A 47 -40.28 -16.28 32.21
C PRO A 47 -41.38 -17.36 32.10
N CYS A 48 -41.81 -17.70 30.88
CA CYS A 48 -42.42 -18.99 30.54
C CYS A 48 -42.24 -19.35 29.05
N ASN A 49 -42.00 -20.64 28.80
CA ASN A 49 -41.80 -21.34 27.52
C ASN A 49 -43.09 -22.18 27.22
N PRO A 50 -43.09 -23.29 26.43
CA PRO A 50 -43.27 -23.46 24.97
C PRO A 50 -44.56 -24.24 24.57
N THR A 51 -44.85 -24.45 23.26
CA THR A 51 -45.36 -25.71 22.63
C THR A 51 -45.62 -25.54 21.10
N VAL A 52 -44.99 -26.32 20.20
CA VAL A 52 -45.38 -27.61 19.55
C VAL A 52 -46.38 -27.51 18.37
N GLY A 53 -45.98 -28.06 17.21
CA GLY A 53 -46.87 -28.38 16.08
C GLY A 53 -46.16 -29.08 14.90
N LYS A 54 -46.36 -30.41 14.77
CA LYS A 54 -45.75 -31.38 13.84
C LYS A 54 -46.32 -31.36 12.40
N ARG A 55 -45.55 -31.85 11.42
CA ARG A 55 -45.88 -32.86 10.35
C ARG A 55 -44.66 -33.01 9.40
N SER A 56 -43.87 -34.09 9.43
CA SER A 56 -43.96 -35.35 8.63
C SER A 56 -44.21 -35.11 7.13
N SER A 57 -43.58 -35.73 6.12
CA SER A 57 -42.63 -36.84 5.98
C SER A 57 -42.54 -37.13 4.47
N LYS A 58 -41.37 -37.48 3.91
CA LYS A 58 -41.19 -38.61 2.97
C LYS A 58 -39.74 -38.73 2.52
N ALA A 59 -39.21 -39.93 2.71
CA ALA A 59 -37.94 -40.43 2.22
C ALA A 59 -38.17 -41.32 0.97
N ARG A 60 -37.14 -41.43 0.11
CA ARG A 60 -36.76 -42.60 -0.71
C ARG A 60 -35.39 -42.29 -1.32
N LEU A 61 -34.30 -42.90 -0.84
CA LEU A 61 -33.69 -44.18 -1.23
C LEU A 61 -33.26 -44.31 -2.71
N THR A 62 -31.92 -44.24 -2.88
CA THR A 62 -31.01 -45.13 -3.63
C THR A 62 -31.22 -45.39 -5.13
N GLN A 63 -30.17 -45.10 -5.93
CA GLN A 63 -29.31 -46.14 -6.51
C GLN A 63 -28.03 -45.55 -7.13
N ARG A 64 -26.88 -46.14 -6.77
CA ARG A 64 -25.61 -46.10 -7.52
C ARG A 64 -25.71 -47.08 -8.69
N LEU A 65 -25.17 -46.73 -9.85
CA LEU A 65 -24.62 -47.69 -10.82
C LEU A 65 -23.45 -47.03 -11.56
N SER A 66 -22.32 -47.74 -11.56
CA SER A 66 -21.06 -47.43 -12.21
C SER A 66 -20.93 -48.32 -13.45
N ILE A 67 -20.59 -47.79 -14.63
CA ILE A 67 -20.03 -48.55 -15.77
C ILE A 67 -19.16 -47.61 -16.63
N GLU A 68 -17.87 -47.93 -16.81
CA GLU A 68 -17.02 -47.50 -17.92
C GLU A 68 -16.85 -48.67 -18.95
N PRO A 69 -16.01 -48.58 -20.00
CA PRO A 69 -16.19 -47.85 -21.24
C PRO A 69 -16.22 -48.83 -22.45
N PHE A 70 -16.72 -48.39 -23.62
CA PHE A 70 -16.67 -49.20 -24.85
C PHE A 70 -15.76 -48.55 -25.90
N TYR A 71 -14.68 -49.25 -26.24
CA TYR A 71 -13.89 -49.04 -27.45
C TYR A 71 -14.66 -49.59 -28.66
N SER A 72 -14.65 -48.86 -29.78
CA SER A 72 -14.98 -49.41 -31.09
C SER A 72 -14.08 -48.77 -32.15
N THR A 73 -13.26 -49.62 -32.75
CA THR A 73 -12.46 -49.37 -33.96
C THR A 73 -13.32 -49.59 -35.20
N THR A 74 -13.25 -48.67 -36.17
CA THR A 74 -13.50 -49.00 -37.59
C THR A 74 -12.82 -47.99 -38.50
N SER A 75 -11.99 -48.54 -39.38
CA SER A 75 -11.32 -47.92 -40.53
C SER A 75 -12.26 -47.96 -41.75
N THR A 76 -12.38 -46.90 -42.56
CA THR A 76 -11.91 -46.88 -43.98
C THR A 76 -12.24 -45.58 -44.75
N ARG A 77 -11.23 -45.18 -45.55
CA ARG A 77 -11.23 -44.52 -46.88
C ARG A 77 -11.80 -43.09 -47.13
N HIS A 78 -10.83 -42.18 -47.29
CA HIS A 78 -10.55 -41.37 -48.49
C HIS A 78 -11.69 -40.63 -49.19
N GLN A 79 -11.71 -39.29 -49.04
CA GLN A 79 -11.91 -38.37 -50.16
C GLN A 79 -11.04 -37.13 -49.98
N SER A 80 -10.26 -36.85 -51.02
CA SER A 80 -9.32 -35.73 -51.15
C SER A 80 -10.09 -34.44 -51.41
N ILE A 81 -9.98 -33.47 -50.50
CA ILE A 81 -10.25 -32.07 -50.81
C ILE A 81 -9.03 -31.28 -50.32
N ARG A 82 -8.20 -30.84 -51.27
CA ARG A 82 -7.16 -29.82 -51.05
C ARG A 82 -7.87 -28.52 -50.67
N SER A 83 -8.12 -28.33 -49.38
CA SER A 83 -8.38 -27.00 -48.84
C SER A 83 -7.04 -26.29 -48.73
N LEU A 84 -6.85 -25.27 -49.57
CA LEU A 84 -5.83 -24.25 -49.39
C LEU A 84 -5.98 -23.67 -47.98
N LYS A 85 -5.18 -24.17 -47.03
CA LYS A 85 -4.90 -23.44 -45.80
C LYS A 85 -4.06 -22.25 -46.23
N THR A 86 -4.72 -21.11 -46.43
CA THR A 86 -4.08 -19.81 -46.25
C THR A 86 -3.52 -19.83 -44.83
N VAL A 87 -2.24 -20.14 -44.72
CA VAL A 87 -1.47 -19.87 -43.52
C VAL A 87 -1.55 -18.36 -43.36
N MET A 88 -2.37 -17.89 -42.42
CA MET A 88 -2.19 -16.55 -41.89
C MET A 88 -0.74 -16.49 -41.44
N ALA A 89 0.06 -15.68 -42.13
CA ALA A 89 1.40 -15.37 -41.69
C ALA A 89 1.28 -14.82 -40.28
N ALA A 90 1.65 -15.63 -39.28
CA ALA A 90 1.94 -15.13 -37.96
C ALA A 90 3.03 -14.09 -38.18
N THR A 91 2.71 -12.82 -37.92
CA THR A 91 3.69 -11.78 -37.73
C THR A 91 4.59 -12.26 -36.61
N THR A 92 5.72 -12.86 -36.96
CA THR A 92 6.79 -13.21 -36.03
C THR A 92 7.27 -11.89 -35.46
N SER A 93 6.73 -11.53 -34.29
CA SER A 93 7.25 -10.46 -33.47
C SER A 93 8.74 -10.73 -33.27
N ALA A 94 9.59 -9.77 -33.65
CA ALA A 94 11.03 -9.87 -33.46
C ALA A 94 11.43 -9.74 -31.97
N ALA A 95 10.47 -9.40 -31.09
CA ALA A 95 10.68 -9.45 -29.66
C ALA A 95 10.89 -10.91 -29.19
N PRO A 96 11.81 -11.17 -28.23
CA PRO A 96 12.04 -12.51 -27.69
C PRO A 96 10.78 -13.13 -27.08
N THR A 97 10.68 -14.45 -27.05
CA THR A 97 9.56 -15.13 -26.38
C THR A 97 9.67 -14.98 -24.87
N TRP A 98 8.57 -15.19 -24.14
CA TRP A 98 8.63 -15.22 -22.67
C TRP A 98 9.58 -16.30 -22.12
N THR A 99 9.78 -17.40 -22.86
CA THR A 99 10.76 -18.43 -22.49
C THR A 99 12.18 -17.87 -22.59
N ASP A 100 12.52 -17.25 -23.71
CA ASP A 100 13.85 -16.64 -23.92
C ASP A 100 14.15 -15.57 -22.85
N LEU A 101 13.15 -14.73 -22.54
CA LEU A 101 13.28 -13.69 -21.52
C LEU A 101 13.47 -14.28 -20.12
N LYS A 102 12.79 -15.38 -19.79
CA LYS A 102 12.99 -16.10 -18.52
C LYS A 102 14.40 -16.68 -18.43
N GLU A 103 14.90 -17.28 -19.50
CA GLU A 103 16.26 -17.82 -19.55
C GLU A 103 17.31 -16.72 -19.41
N GLN A 104 17.12 -15.57 -20.08
CA GLN A 104 17.99 -14.41 -19.92
C GLN A 104 17.93 -13.87 -18.48
N LEU A 105 16.74 -13.69 -17.91
CA LEU A 105 16.54 -13.22 -16.54
C LEU A 105 17.19 -14.16 -15.51
N ALA A 106 17.19 -15.48 -15.74
CA ALA A 106 17.79 -16.46 -14.84
C ALA A 106 19.31 -16.26 -14.64
N SER A 107 19.99 -15.55 -15.55
CA SER A 107 21.40 -15.17 -15.40
C SER A 107 21.61 -13.99 -14.43
N SER A 108 20.60 -13.15 -14.21
CA SER A 108 20.67 -11.96 -13.35
C SER A 108 20.93 -12.32 -11.90
N SER A 109 21.86 -11.61 -11.25
CA SER A 109 22.04 -11.67 -9.79
C SER A 109 20.78 -11.21 -9.05
N THR A 110 20.18 -10.08 -9.46
CA THR A 110 18.95 -9.55 -8.85
C THR A 110 17.80 -10.57 -8.87
N ALA A 111 17.53 -11.21 -10.01
CA ALA A 111 16.51 -12.27 -10.09
C ALA A 111 16.79 -13.43 -9.13
N LYS A 112 18.05 -13.89 -9.03
CA LYS A 112 18.44 -14.96 -8.10
C LYS A 112 18.23 -14.57 -6.64
N GLU A 113 18.55 -13.33 -6.28
CA GLU A 113 18.33 -12.79 -4.93
C GLU A 113 16.83 -12.70 -4.60
N LEU A 114 16.00 -12.25 -5.55
CA LEU A 114 14.55 -12.18 -5.39
C LEU A 114 13.92 -13.58 -5.29
N ASP A 115 14.35 -14.53 -6.12
CA ASP A 115 13.89 -15.93 -6.06
C ASP A 115 14.27 -16.58 -4.72
N GLU A 116 15.47 -16.30 -4.21
CA GLU A 116 15.88 -16.77 -2.89
C GLU A 116 15.07 -16.12 -1.78
N GLN A 117 14.84 -14.80 -1.86
CA GLN A 117 13.98 -14.08 -0.92
C GLN A 117 12.57 -14.69 -0.88
N VAL A 118 11.96 -15.04 -2.02
CA VAL A 118 10.65 -15.72 -2.06
C VAL A 118 10.67 -17.05 -1.33
N LYS A 119 11.74 -17.85 -1.48
CA LYS A 119 11.89 -19.12 -0.73
C LYS A 119 12.04 -18.86 0.77
N GLN A 120 12.83 -17.88 1.16
CA GLN A 120 13.01 -17.52 2.57
C GLN A 120 11.69 -17.04 3.20
N LEU A 121 10.90 -16.24 2.50
CA LEU A 121 9.58 -15.79 2.96
C LEU A 121 8.61 -16.93 3.17
N ALA A 122 8.65 -17.98 2.33
CA ALA A 122 7.83 -19.18 2.51
C ALA A 122 8.20 -19.96 3.80
N LEU A 123 9.42 -19.81 4.28
CA LEU A 123 9.93 -20.38 5.54
C LEU A 123 9.76 -19.44 6.74
N GLY A 124 9.13 -18.28 6.57
CA GLY A 124 9.01 -17.26 7.63
C GLY A 124 10.30 -16.49 7.92
N ALA A 125 11.29 -16.58 7.04
CA ALA A 125 12.58 -15.91 7.12
C ALA A 125 12.70 -14.79 6.06
N GLY A 126 13.92 -14.29 5.82
CA GLY A 126 14.21 -13.27 4.82
C GLY A 126 13.97 -11.84 5.29
N LYS A 127 14.16 -10.89 4.35
CA LYS A 127 13.93 -9.46 4.58
C LYS A 127 12.43 -9.15 4.71
N PRO A 128 12.05 -8.01 5.32
CA PRO A 128 10.67 -7.50 5.25
C PRO A 128 10.19 -7.38 3.81
N ASP A 129 8.97 -7.85 3.54
CA ASP A 129 8.43 -7.92 2.19
C ASP A 129 6.89 -7.85 2.21
N THR A 130 6.31 -7.14 1.24
CA THR A 130 4.85 -6.98 1.14
C THR A 130 4.12 -8.30 0.94
N ASN A 131 4.77 -9.35 0.45
CA ASN A 131 4.24 -10.69 0.18
C ASN A 131 4.41 -11.69 1.31
N ALA A 132 5.11 -11.33 2.40
CA ALA A 132 5.21 -12.16 3.58
C ALA A 132 3.83 -12.55 4.14
N LYS A 133 3.69 -13.83 4.52
CA LYS A 133 2.51 -14.36 5.24
C LYS A 133 2.84 -14.83 6.66
N LEU A 134 4.12 -15.01 6.94
CA LEU A 134 4.68 -15.48 8.20
C LEU A 134 6.05 -14.83 8.39
N ARG A 135 6.39 -14.44 9.62
CA ARG A 135 7.72 -14.02 10.01
C ARG A 135 8.05 -14.63 11.37
N LEU A 136 9.22 -15.27 11.47
CA LEU A 136 9.59 -16.07 12.64
C LEU A 136 10.76 -15.51 13.44
N PHE A 137 11.70 -14.80 12.80
CA PHE A 137 12.88 -14.24 13.47
C PHE A 137 13.67 -15.24 14.34
N GLY A 138 13.72 -16.51 13.92
CA GLY A 138 14.41 -17.59 14.64
C GLY A 138 13.54 -18.37 15.64
N HIS A 139 12.30 -17.96 15.87
CA HIS A 139 11.32 -18.70 16.67
C HIS A 139 10.68 -19.85 15.88
N GLN A 140 10.09 -20.81 16.59
CA GLN A 140 9.27 -21.84 15.96
C GLN A 140 7.88 -21.30 15.60
N GLU A 141 7.30 -21.83 14.52
CA GLU A 141 5.96 -21.42 14.08
C GLU A 141 4.87 -21.68 15.14
N SER A 142 5.05 -22.66 16.01
CA SER A 142 4.15 -22.94 17.15
C SER A 142 4.17 -21.85 18.23
N GLU A 143 5.19 -20.99 18.26
CA GLU A 143 5.30 -19.87 19.20
C GLU A 143 4.57 -18.61 18.69
N VAL A 144 4.08 -18.63 17.44
CA VAL A 144 3.42 -17.48 16.84
C VAL A 144 2.04 -17.27 17.46
N ARG A 145 1.92 -16.23 18.29
CA ARG A 145 0.66 -15.81 18.94
C ARG A 145 -0.07 -14.69 18.20
N LEU A 146 0.65 -13.86 17.44
CA LEU A 146 0.11 -12.68 16.77
C LEU A 146 -0.21 -12.93 15.30
N THR A 147 -1.42 -12.55 14.88
CA THR A 147 -1.77 -12.39 13.46
C THR A 147 -2.09 -10.93 13.17
N LEU A 148 -1.37 -10.32 12.24
CA LEU A 148 -1.62 -8.96 11.74
C LEU A 148 -2.52 -9.02 10.50
N TYR A 149 -3.70 -8.43 10.60
CA TYR A 149 -4.57 -8.16 9.45
C TYR A 149 -4.22 -6.79 8.89
N ARG A 150 -3.67 -6.76 7.66
CA ARG A 150 -3.25 -5.53 6.96
C ARG A 150 -3.73 -5.48 5.52
N ASP A 151 -3.60 -4.32 4.90
CA ASP A 151 -4.08 -4.08 3.54
C ASP A 151 -3.23 -4.81 2.48
N HIS A 152 -3.75 -5.25 1.33
CA HIS A 152 -2.95 -5.99 0.32
C HIS A 152 -1.79 -5.19 -0.28
N ALA A 153 -1.95 -3.88 -0.41
CA ALA A 153 -1.07 -3.04 -1.19
C ALA A 153 0.02 -2.33 -0.37
N ALA A 154 -0.05 -2.44 0.96
CA ALA A 154 0.80 -1.72 1.91
C ALA A 154 0.62 -0.18 1.82
N TRP A 155 -0.57 0.28 1.44
CA TRP A 155 -0.84 1.72 1.31
C TRP A 155 -1.51 2.32 2.55
N CYS A 156 -1.97 1.50 3.50
CA CYS A 156 -2.59 2.00 4.71
C CYS A 156 -1.52 2.51 5.72
N PRO A 157 -1.51 3.80 6.08
CA PRO A 157 -0.54 4.34 7.06
C PRO A 157 -0.71 3.70 8.44
N TYR A 158 -1.95 3.41 8.81
CA TYR A 158 -2.24 2.75 10.08
C TYR A 158 -1.69 1.32 10.12
N CYS A 159 -1.76 0.58 9.01
CA CYS A 159 -1.16 -0.76 8.92
C CYS A 159 0.36 -0.69 8.92
N GLN A 160 0.93 0.28 8.22
CA GLN A 160 2.37 0.46 8.07
C GLN A 160 3.07 0.60 9.43
N LYS A 161 2.60 1.45 10.32
CA LYS A 161 3.24 1.63 11.64
C LYS A 161 3.17 0.39 12.54
N VAL A 162 2.07 -0.35 12.49
CA VAL A 162 1.95 -1.64 13.20
C VAL A 162 2.87 -2.68 12.60
N TRP A 163 2.94 -2.74 11.26
CA TRP A 163 3.82 -3.67 10.56
C TRP A 163 5.30 -3.37 10.88
N MET A 164 5.74 -2.11 10.77
CA MET A 164 7.08 -1.71 11.18
C MET A 164 7.36 -2.06 12.65
N MET A 165 6.38 -1.89 13.56
CA MET A 165 6.57 -2.26 14.95
C MET A 165 6.82 -3.77 15.13
N CYS A 166 6.10 -4.63 14.41
CA CYS A 166 6.36 -6.07 14.43
C CYS A 166 7.77 -6.39 13.91
N GLU A 167 8.20 -5.75 12.82
CA GLU A 167 9.53 -5.95 12.22
C GLU A 167 10.67 -5.44 13.10
N GLU A 168 10.55 -4.23 13.65
CA GLU A 168 11.57 -3.63 14.50
C GLU A 168 11.76 -4.43 15.79
N LYS A 169 10.66 -4.86 16.43
CA LYS A 169 10.72 -5.72 17.61
C LYS A 169 11.07 -7.17 17.30
N GLN A 170 11.07 -7.57 16.02
CA GLN A 170 11.36 -8.94 15.59
C GLN A 170 10.48 -9.99 16.28
N ILE A 171 9.20 -9.67 16.48
CA ILE A 171 8.24 -10.63 17.09
C ILE A 171 7.79 -11.65 16.05
N PRO A 172 7.58 -12.93 16.39
CA PRO A 172 7.04 -13.90 15.45
C PRO A 172 5.55 -13.64 15.20
N TYR A 173 5.16 -13.49 13.93
CA TYR A 173 3.78 -13.14 13.57
C TYR A 173 3.34 -13.66 12.20
N ARG A 174 2.02 -13.85 12.06
CA ARG A 174 1.35 -14.14 10.78
C ARG A 174 0.79 -12.88 10.16
N ILE A 175 0.62 -12.89 8.85
CA ILE A 175 0.03 -11.78 8.09
C ILE A 175 -1.17 -12.29 7.31
N GLU A 176 -2.32 -11.68 7.57
CA GLU A 176 -3.54 -11.85 6.79
C GLU A 176 -3.81 -10.58 5.99
N LYS A 177 -3.96 -10.70 4.68
CA LYS A 177 -4.17 -9.56 3.79
C LYS A 177 -5.66 -9.37 3.52
N ILE A 178 -6.16 -8.16 3.74
CA ILE A 178 -7.56 -7.79 3.56
C ILE A 178 -7.63 -6.52 2.72
N ASN A 179 -8.47 -6.48 1.69
CA ASN A 179 -8.57 -5.28 0.86
C ASN A 179 -9.00 -4.05 1.69
N MET A 180 -8.45 -2.88 1.38
CA MET A 180 -9.05 -1.62 1.82
C MET A 180 -10.36 -1.38 1.08
N ARG A 181 -11.26 -0.63 1.73
CA ARG A 181 -12.53 -0.20 1.11
C ARG A 181 -12.32 0.58 -0.18
N SER A 182 -11.16 1.22 -0.34
CA SER A 182 -10.81 2.07 -1.48
C SER A 182 -10.37 1.31 -2.73
N TYR A 183 -10.12 -0.01 -2.67
CA TYR A 183 -9.62 -0.76 -3.82
C TYR A 183 -10.13 -2.20 -3.98
N GLY A 184 -10.98 -2.69 -3.09
CA GLY A 184 -11.53 -4.04 -3.25
C GLY A 184 -12.56 -4.43 -2.21
N ASP A 185 -13.22 -5.55 -2.46
CA ASP A 185 -14.15 -6.12 -1.51
C ASP A 185 -13.44 -6.82 -0.37
N LYS A 186 -14.00 -6.66 0.83
CA LYS A 186 -13.55 -7.34 2.04
C LYS A 186 -14.25 -8.70 2.13
N PRO A 187 -13.54 -9.78 2.51
CA PRO A 187 -14.17 -11.07 2.69
C PRO A 187 -15.26 -11.06 3.79
N ASP A 188 -16.37 -11.75 3.56
CA ASP A 188 -17.49 -11.82 4.51
C ASP A 188 -17.07 -12.36 5.88
N TRP A 189 -16.15 -13.33 5.91
CA TRP A 189 -15.64 -13.89 7.16
C TRP A 189 -14.91 -12.84 8.00
N PHE A 190 -14.20 -11.90 7.37
CA PHE A 190 -13.50 -10.83 8.06
C PHE A 190 -14.49 -9.83 8.62
N LEU A 191 -15.50 -9.44 7.84
CA LEU A 191 -16.55 -8.51 8.29
C LEU A 191 -17.41 -9.08 9.42
N LYS A 192 -17.57 -10.40 9.49
CA LYS A 192 -18.21 -11.07 10.64
C LYS A 192 -17.38 -10.95 11.92
N LYS A 193 -16.04 -11.04 11.84
CA LYS A 193 -15.13 -10.85 12.98
C LYS A 193 -14.95 -9.37 13.34
N VAL A 194 -14.87 -8.50 12.34
CA VAL A 194 -14.58 -7.06 12.46
C VAL A 194 -15.64 -6.27 11.70
N PRO A 195 -16.81 -5.97 12.33
CA PRO A 195 -17.92 -5.31 11.65
C PRO A 195 -17.60 -3.91 11.13
N SER A 196 -16.65 -3.20 11.75
CA SER A 196 -16.17 -1.91 11.26
C SER A 196 -15.44 -2.03 9.92
N GLY A 197 -14.90 -3.22 9.60
CA GLY A 197 -14.05 -3.47 8.45
C GLY A 197 -12.77 -2.63 8.40
N LEU A 198 -12.42 -1.93 9.48
CA LEU A 198 -11.22 -1.08 9.55
C LEU A 198 -9.96 -1.94 9.66
N LEU A 199 -8.84 -1.38 9.21
CA LEU A 199 -7.51 -1.96 9.33
C LEU A 199 -6.57 -0.90 9.93
N PRO A 200 -5.49 -1.30 10.63
CA PRO A 200 -5.09 -2.67 10.93
C PRO A 200 -5.97 -3.29 12.03
N VAL A 201 -5.88 -4.61 12.12
CA VAL A 201 -6.37 -5.39 13.26
C VAL A 201 -5.28 -6.39 13.63
N ILE A 202 -5.08 -6.64 14.92
CA ILE A 202 -4.29 -7.80 15.34
C ILE A 202 -5.20 -8.81 16.04
N GLU A 203 -4.83 -10.08 15.96
CA GLU A 203 -5.36 -11.16 16.79
C GLU A 203 -4.21 -11.71 17.62
N ILE A 204 -4.31 -11.62 18.95
CA ILE A 204 -3.38 -12.25 19.89
C ILE A 204 -4.19 -13.23 20.73
N ASP A 205 -3.83 -14.51 20.71
CA ASP A 205 -4.48 -15.58 21.48
C ASP A 205 -6.03 -15.59 21.33
N GLY A 206 -6.50 -15.34 20.10
CA GLY A 206 -7.93 -15.29 19.75
C GLY A 206 -8.66 -13.97 20.09
N GLN A 207 -7.95 -12.98 20.63
CA GLN A 207 -8.51 -11.66 20.92
C GLN A 207 -8.22 -10.66 19.81
N MET A 208 -9.29 -10.13 19.20
CA MET A 208 -9.22 -9.11 18.15
C MET A 208 -9.04 -7.72 18.77
N ILE A 209 -8.03 -6.99 18.31
CA ILE A 209 -7.69 -5.65 18.78
C ILE A 209 -7.60 -4.71 17.58
N THR A 210 -8.30 -3.59 17.66
CA THR A 210 -8.34 -2.51 16.66
C THR A 210 -7.64 -1.26 17.20
N GLU A 211 -7.60 -0.19 16.40
CA GLU A 211 -6.94 1.09 16.70
C GLU A 211 -5.42 0.97 16.72
N SER A 212 -4.77 1.44 15.66
CA SER A 212 -3.33 1.26 15.42
C SER A 212 -2.41 1.71 16.57
N LEU A 213 -2.71 2.80 17.27
CA LEU A 213 -1.91 3.23 18.44
C LEU A 213 -2.10 2.29 19.65
N VAL A 214 -3.33 1.85 19.90
CA VAL A 214 -3.64 0.89 20.97
C VAL A 214 -3.00 -0.47 20.67
N ILE A 215 -3.06 -0.91 19.42
CA ILE A 215 -2.37 -2.10 18.91
C ILE A 215 -0.87 -2.04 19.23
N MET A 216 -0.20 -0.94 18.87
CA MET A 216 1.23 -0.78 19.14
C MET A 216 1.54 -0.82 20.65
N GLN A 217 0.74 -0.15 21.49
CA GLN A 217 0.90 -0.21 22.95
C GLN A 217 0.69 -1.61 23.53
N ILE A 218 -0.26 -2.38 22.98
CA ILE A 218 -0.48 -3.78 23.39
C ILE A 218 0.68 -4.66 22.94
N ILE A 219 1.18 -4.51 21.72
CA ILE A 219 2.37 -5.24 21.25
C ILE A 219 3.56 -4.98 22.18
N GLU A 220 3.79 -3.72 22.58
CA GLU A 220 4.87 -3.39 23.51
C GLU A 220 4.74 -4.15 24.84
N ARG A 221 3.52 -4.20 25.39
CA ARG A 221 3.25 -4.88 26.67
C ARG A 221 3.35 -6.40 26.57
N GLU A 222 2.81 -7.00 25.52
CA GLU A 222 2.71 -8.46 25.38
C GLU A 222 4.03 -9.10 24.90
N TYR A 223 4.92 -8.30 24.28
CA TYR A 223 6.23 -8.73 23.78
C TYR A 223 7.35 -7.84 24.37
N PRO A 224 7.64 -7.98 25.68
CA PRO A 224 8.79 -7.30 26.28
C PRO A 224 10.09 -7.82 25.67
N GLY A 225 11.10 -6.97 25.59
CA GLY A 225 12.41 -7.31 25.05
C GLY A 225 13.34 -6.11 25.06
N ASP A 226 14.56 -6.30 24.56
CA ASP A 226 15.62 -5.28 24.63
C ASP A 226 15.29 -4.01 23.83
N LYS A 227 14.47 -4.14 22.78
CA LYS A 227 13.96 -3.00 22.01
C LYS A 227 12.67 -2.48 22.62
N VAL A 228 12.84 -1.55 23.55
CA VAL A 228 11.75 -0.80 24.19
C VAL A 228 11.21 0.25 23.23
N MET A 229 9.95 0.13 22.81
CA MET A 229 9.36 1.03 21.82
C MET A 229 8.71 2.26 22.44
N ILE A 230 8.43 2.27 23.74
CA ILE A 230 7.97 3.45 24.45
C ILE A 230 8.36 3.35 25.92
N PRO A 231 8.89 4.42 26.55
CA PRO A 231 9.14 4.41 27.99
C PRO A 231 7.85 4.14 28.77
N THR A 232 7.94 3.58 29.98
CA THR A 232 6.77 3.36 30.84
C THR A 232 6.77 4.36 32.01
N PRO A 233 5.61 4.66 32.62
CA PRO A 233 5.55 5.51 33.81
C PRO A 233 6.41 4.99 34.96
N ASP A 234 6.55 3.67 35.09
CA ASP A 234 7.29 3.05 36.19
C ASP A 234 8.81 3.04 35.93
N SER A 235 9.22 2.88 34.67
CA SER A 235 10.64 2.82 34.28
C SER A 235 11.28 4.19 34.06
N ASP A 236 10.54 5.11 33.43
CA ASP A 236 11.01 6.44 33.05
C ASP A 236 9.81 7.40 32.91
N PRO A 237 9.38 8.02 34.03
CA PRO A 237 8.22 8.91 34.05
C PRO A 237 8.37 10.12 33.11
N GLU A 238 9.57 10.71 33.02
CA GLU A 238 9.80 11.91 32.21
C GLU A 238 9.87 11.56 30.71
N GLY A 239 10.53 10.45 30.34
CA GLY A 239 10.49 9.93 28.98
C GLY A 239 9.08 9.56 28.55
N PHE A 240 8.28 8.94 29.43
CA PHE A 240 6.88 8.65 29.15
C PHE A 240 6.06 9.93 28.94
N LYS A 241 6.24 10.94 29.81
CA LYS A 241 5.58 12.25 29.66
C LYS A 241 5.96 12.92 28.35
N ARG A 242 7.25 12.89 27.98
CA ARG A 242 7.75 13.42 26.71
C ARG A 242 7.16 12.70 25.51
N ALA A 243 7.16 11.37 25.50
CA ALA A 243 6.55 10.56 24.45
C ALA A 243 5.08 10.93 24.24
N ASN A 244 4.31 11.10 25.32
CA ASN A 244 2.92 11.54 25.23
C ASN A 244 2.77 12.98 24.72
N GLY A 245 3.71 13.89 25.03
CA GLY A 245 3.76 15.23 24.45
C GLY A 245 3.94 15.19 22.93
N LEU A 246 4.88 14.37 22.46
CA LEU A 246 5.15 14.17 21.04
C LEU A 246 3.95 13.55 20.30
N LEU A 247 3.27 12.56 20.90
CA LEU A 247 2.06 11.98 20.29
C LEU A 247 0.91 13.00 20.15
N ARG A 248 0.83 14.02 21.03
CA ARG A 248 -0.13 15.13 20.87
C ARG A 248 0.29 16.07 19.75
N LEU A 249 1.58 16.37 19.65
CA LEU A 249 2.14 17.17 18.55
C LEU A 249 1.94 16.50 17.19
N GLU A 250 2.04 15.17 17.10
CA GLU A 250 1.73 14.42 15.87
C GLU A 250 0.28 14.64 15.42
N ARG A 251 -0.64 14.60 16.39
CA ARG A 251 -2.07 14.83 16.13
C ARG A 251 -2.35 16.27 15.70
N GLU A 252 -1.65 17.25 16.27
CA GLU A 252 -1.69 18.65 15.82
C GLU A 252 -1.20 18.76 14.38
N LEU A 253 -0.02 18.20 14.07
CA LEU A 253 0.54 18.20 12.71
C LEU A 253 -0.42 17.56 11.70
N PHE A 254 -1.01 16.41 12.05
CA PHE A 254 -1.99 15.74 11.21
C PHE A 254 -3.22 16.61 10.95
N SER A 255 -3.74 17.29 11.97
CA SER A 255 -4.89 18.20 11.84
C SER A 255 -4.58 19.40 10.94
N ASP A 256 -3.40 19.99 11.09
CA ASP A 256 -2.97 21.12 10.26
C ASP A 256 -2.74 20.69 8.81
N TRP A 257 -2.11 19.53 8.60
CA TRP A 257 -1.96 18.93 7.28
C TRP A 257 -3.31 18.69 6.60
N CYS A 258 -4.29 18.10 7.32
CA CYS A 258 -5.62 17.89 6.78
C CYS A 258 -6.30 19.21 6.40
N SER A 259 -6.15 20.24 7.23
CA SER A 259 -6.69 21.57 6.98
C SER A 259 -6.04 22.25 5.78
N PHE A 260 -4.76 21.97 5.53
CA PHE A 260 -3.99 22.53 4.43
C PHE A 260 -4.27 21.84 3.09
N ILE A 261 -4.35 20.50 3.06
CA ILE A 261 -4.46 19.73 1.81
C ILE A 261 -5.90 19.51 1.35
N PHE A 262 -6.81 19.17 2.27
CA PHE A 262 -8.16 18.70 1.93
C PHE A 262 -9.23 19.79 1.97
N ARG A 263 -8.81 21.07 1.93
CA ARG A 263 -9.70 22.22 1.81
C ARG A 263 -9.29 23.08 0.60
N PRO A 264 -10.26 23.66 -0.13
CA PRO A 264 -9.94 24.58 -1.22
C PRO A 264 -9.15 25.79 -0.73
N SER A 265 -8.07 26.14 -1.44
CA SER A 265 -7.39 27.42 -1.24
C SER A 265 -8.34 28.58 -1.56
N GLY A 266 -8.51 29.51 -0.62
CA GLY A 266 -9.40 30.68 -0.78
C GLY A 266 -10.84 30.53 -0.25
N GLY A 267 -11.18 29.43 0.44
CA GLY A 267 -12.52 29.17 1.00
C GLY A 267 -12.87 29.98 2.26
N GLY A 268 -12.80 31.32 2.19
CA GLY A 268 -13.32 32.22 3.21
C GLY A 268 -14.80 32.54 2.98
N GLY A 269 -15.72 31.65 3.39
CA GLY A 269 -17.15 31.95 3.56
C GLY A 269 -17.96 32.39 2.30
N LEU A 270 -19.28 32.45 2.46
CA LEU A 270 -20.29 32.70 1.42
C LEU A 270 -20.25 34.11 0.79
N PHE A 271 -19.27 34.95 1.12
CA PHE A 271 -19.24 36.36 0.71
C PHE A 271 -17.94 36.80 0.04
N GLY A 272 -17.11 35.89 -0.50
CA GLY A 272 -16.28 36.15 -1.68
C GLY A 272 -15.52 37.48 -1.78
N ILE A 273 -15.12 38.09 -0.67
CA ILE A 273 -14.33 39.33 -0.61
C ILE A 273 -13.17 39.02 0.33
N GLY A 274 -12.04 38.61 -0.25
CA GLY A 274 -10.88 38.26 0.56
C GLY A 274 -9.70 37.66 -0.21
N GLY A 275 -9.06 38.47 -1.05
CA GLY A 275 -7.59 38.50 -1.13
C GLY A 275 -6.89 37.51 -2.06
N GLY A 276 -6.76 37.88 -3.34
CA GLY A 276 -5.62 37.48 -4.17
C GLY A 276 -4.33 38.14 -3.69
N GLY A 277 -3.81 37.73 -2.54
CA GLY A 277 -2.47 38.09 -2.07
C GLY A 277 -1.56 36.88 -2.19
N GLY A 278 -0.47 36.98 -2.95
CA GLY A 278 0.47 35.89 -3.25
C GLY A 278 1.33 35.39 -2.08
N GLY A 279 0.78 35.30 -0.87
CA GLY A 279 1.44 34.74 0.32
C GLY A 279 0.81 33.43 0.80
N PRO A 280 1.50 32.68 1.69
CA PRO A 280 0.99 31.43 2.26
C PRO A 280 -0.39 31.59 2.90
N SER A 281 -1.29 30.63 2.65
CA SER A 281 -2.58 30.57 3.35
C SER A 281 -2.39 30.43 4.87
N SER A 282 -3.40 30.79 5.67
CA SER A 282 -3.34 30.57 7.12
C SER A 282 -3.13 29.10 7.47
N ALA A 283 -3.73 28.18 6.70
CA ALA A 283 -3.52 26.74 6.87
C ALA A 283 -2.09 26.31 6.56
N GLN A 284 -1.46 26.88 5.53
CA GLN A 284 -0.04 26.65 5.25
C GLN A 284 0.85 27.13 6.41
N LYS A 285 0.61 28.35 6.91
CA LYS A 285 1.39 28.90 8.04
C LYS A 285 1.26 28.05 9.30
N ASN A 286 0.07 27.52 9.59
CA ASN A 286 -0.14 26.63 10.72
C ASN A 286 0.61 25.31 10.54
N PHE A 287 0.48 24.68 9.37
CA PHE A 287 1.21 23.45 9.05
C PHE A 287 2.73 23.64 9.17
N GLU A 288 3.27 24.71 8.57
CA GLU A 288 4.70 25.02 8.64
C GLU A 288 5.15 25.31 10.09
N ALA A 289 4.38 26.07 10.86
CA ALA A 289 4.71 26.36 12.27
C ALA A 289 4.68 25.11 13.16
N THR A 290 3.73 24.20 12.91
CA THR A 290 3.68 22.91 13.62
C THR A 290 4.83 22.01 13.17
N LEU A 291 5.21 22.02 11.89
CA LEU A 291 6.38 21.29 11.40
C LEU A 291 7.70 21.87 11.93
N ASP A 292 7.82 23.19 12.13
CA ASP A 292 8.96 23.81 12.81
C ASP A 292 9.11 23.32 14.26
N ARG A 293 8.00 23.10 14.97
CA ARG A 293 8.02 22.49 16.31
C ARG A 293 8.48 21.04 16.27
N VAL A 294 8.04 20.28 15.27
CA VAL A 294 8.47 18.88 15.06
C VAL A 294 9.97 18.82 14.75
N GLU A 295 10.46 19.70 13.86
CA GLU A 295 11.87 19.88 13.55
C GLU A 295 12.70 20.20 14.80
N ALA A 296 12.21 21.09 15.67
CA ALA A 296 12.87 21.40 16.93
C ALA A 296 12.92 20.19 17.86
N GLU A 297 11.82 19.43 18.00
CA GLU A 297 11.77 18.22 18.83
C GLU A 297 12.71 17.11 18.36
N LEU A 298 12.87 16.93 17.04
CA LEU A 298 13.88 16.02 16.46
C LEU A 298 15.33 16.48 16.75
N GLY A 299 15.53 17.76 17.10
CA GLY A 299 16.82 18.32 17.50
C GLY A 299 17.15 18.20 18.99
N VAL A 300 16.19 17.80 19.84
CA VAL A 300 16.38 17.77 21.30
C VAL A 300 17.24 16.58 21.75
N ALA A 301 17.01 15.39 21.18
CA ALA A 301 17.76 14.19 21.52
C ALA A 301 18.93 13.97 20.56
N PRO A 302 20.06 13.37 21.00
CA PRO A 302 21.12 12.97 20.10
C PRO A 302 20.63 11.88 19.14
N GLY A 303 21.11 11.93 17.89
CA GLY A 303 20.74 10.98 16.85
C GLY A 303 19.53 11.41 16.03
N PRO A 304 18.96 10.50 15.23
CA PRO A 304 17.85 10.82 14.33
C PRO A 304 16.46 10.69 14.99
N TRP A 305 16.33 9.95 16.10
CA TRP A 305 15.03 9.57 16.67
C TRP A 305 14.53 10.56 17.73
N PHE A 306 13.21 10.74 17.82
CA PHE A 306 12.61 11.70 18.76
C PHE A 306 13.04 11.50 20.22
N LEU A 307 13.08 10.24 20.66
CA LEU A 307 13.46 9.86 22.02
C LEU A 307 14.96 9.47 22.14
N GLY A 308 15.75 9.70 21.09
CA GLY A 308 17.14 9.26 21.02
C GLY A 308 17.29 7.74 20.89
N GLY A 309 18.46 7.22 21.25
CA GLY A 309 18.76 5.78 21.20
C GLY A 309 19.24 5.29 19.83
N THR A 310 19.34 3.97 19.67
CA THR A 310 19.92 3.32 18.47
C THR A 310 18.87 2.83 17.47
N HIS A 311 17.59 2.90 17.80
CA HIS A 311 16.47 2.42 16.98
C HIS A 311 15.25 3.35 17.10
N PRO A 312 14.36 3.38 16.09
CA PRO A 312 13.11 4.14 16.19
C PRO A 312 12.24 3.61 17.32
N THR A 313 11.38 4.47 17.84
CA THR A 313 10.39 4.17 18.87
C THR A 313 8.97 4.21 18.28
N LEU A 314 7.97 3.83 19.07
CA LEU A 314 6.56 3.96 18.74
C LEU A 314 6.22 5.38 18.27
N VAL A 315 6.85 6.40 18.86
CA VAL A 315 6.65 7.80 18.47
C VAL A 315 7.11 8.01 17.03
N ASP A 316 8.33 7.57 16.69
CA ASP A 316 8.86 7.68 15.33
C ASP A 316 7.96 6.95 14.32
N LEU A 317 7.50 5.73 14.65
CA LEU A 317 6.60 4.95 13.77
C LEU A 317 5.23 5.64 13.59
N GLN A 318 4.71 6.26 14.64
CA GLN A 318 3.47 7.04 14.59
C GLN A 318 3.60 8.21 13.61
N TYR A 319 4.71 8.94 13.67
CA TYR A 319 4.98 10.07 12.77
C TYR A 319 5.25 9.61 11.33
N VAL A 320 6.20 8.70 11.09
CA VAL A 320 6.71 8.44 9.73
C VAL A 320 5.63 7.95 8.77
N SER A 321 4.70 7.14 9.26
CA SER A 321 3.57 6.64 8.47
C SER A 321 2.66 7.76 7.94
N HIS A 322 2.52 8.90 8.61
CA HIS A 322 1.78 10.04 8.06
C HIS A 322 2.69 11.06 7.39
N VAL A 323 3.86 11.36 7.96
CA VAL A 323 4.75 12.41 7.44
C VAL A 323 5.22 12.06 6.01
N GLU A 324 5.47 10.80 5.66
CA GLU A 324 5.81 10.45 4.26
C GLU A 324 4.70 10.82 3.26
N ARG A 325 3.43 10.67 3.67
CA ARG A 325 2.25 11.07 2.90
C ARG A 325 2.13 12.58 2.86
N MET A 326 2.45 13.25 3.97
CA MET A 326 2.50 14.72 4.02
C MET A 326 3.51 15.25 3.00
N VAL A 327 4.76 14.78 3.02
CA VAL A 327 5.82 15.22 2.09
C VAL A 327 5.37 15.07 0.63
N ALA A 328 4.84 13.91 0.24
CA ALA A 328 4.36 13.70 -1.13
C ALA A 328 3.20 14.65 -1.50
N SER A 329 2.25 14.83 -0.58
CA SER A 329 1.01 15.58 -0.84
C SER A 329 1.21 17.10 -0.82
N VAL A 330 2.00 17.65 0.11
CA VAL A 330 2.28 19.09 0.15
C VAL A 330 3.15 19.51 -1.03
N LEU A 331 4.05 18.63 -1.49
CA LEU A 331 4.78 18.88 -2.73
C LEU A 331 3.82 18.89 -3.92
N TYR A 332 3.03 17.83 -4.10
CA TYR A 332 2.17 17.66 -5.28
C TYR A 332 1.07 18.71 -5.39
N TRP A 333 0.34 18.98 -4.30
CA TRP A 333 -0.80 19.89 -4.34
C TRP A 333 -0.45 21.33 -3.98
N LYS A 334 0.65 21.59 -3.27
CA LYS A 334 0.96 22.94 -2.76
C LYS A 334 2.29 23.50 -3.26
N GLY A 335 3.11 22.67 -3.93
CA GLY A 335 4.44 23.06 -4.36
C GLY A 335 5.41 23.28 -3.18
N LEU A 336 5.04 22.81 -1.98
CA LEU A 336 5.87 22.94 -0.79
C LEU A 336 6.81 21.75 -0.69
N GLN A 337 8.10 21.98 -0.93
CA GLN A 337 9.12 20.95 -0.77
C GLN A 337 9.59 20.88 0.68
N VAL A 338 9.39 19.73 1.33
CA VAL A 338 9.78 19.48 2.73
C VAL A 338 11.11 18.73 2.86
N ARG A 339 11.53 18.03 1.79
CA ARG A 339 12.75 17.19 1.77
C ARG A 339 13.61 17.46 0.54
N GLY A 340 14.87 17.02 0.61
CA GLY A 340 15.85 17.18 -0.47
C GLY A 340 16.46 18.59 -0.51
N GLU A 341 17.28 18.86 -1.52
CA GLU A 341 18.10 20.09 -1.59
C GLU A 341 17.29 21.39 -1.61
N GLY A 342 16.04 21.35 -2.11
CA GLY A 342 15.13 22.49 -2.10
C GLY A 342 14.54 22.82 -0.73
N ALA A 343 14.78 22.01 0.32
CA ALA A 343 14.09 22.10 1.61
C ALA A 343 15.04 22.31 2.81
N ALA A 344 15.83 23.39 2.79
CA ALA A 344 16.79 23.70 3.86
C ALA A 344 16.16 24.02 5.24
N ARG A 345 14.84 24.20 5.33
CA ARG A 345 14.14 24.63 6.56
C ARG A 345 14.05 23.54 7.64
N TRP A 346 13.99 22.27 7.24
CA TRP A 346 13.76 21.14 8.16
C TRP A 346 14.84 20.05 8.07
N PRO A 347 16.11 20.37 8.40
CA PRO A 347 17.23 19.43 8.29
C PRO A 347 17.14 18.24 9.24
N ASN A 348 16.52 18.36 10.43
CA ASN A 348 16.32 17.23 11.33
C ASN A 348 15.26 16.27 10.78
N VAL A 349 14.21 16.77 10.13
CA VAL A 349 13.24 15.93 9.39
C VAL A 349 13.95 15.16 8.27
N GLU A 350 14.82 15.81 7.49
CA GLU A 350 15.61 15.11 6.47
C GLU A 350 16.50 14.02 7.11
N ARG A 351 17.27 14.35 8.17
CA ARG A 351 18.10 13.37 8.89
C ARG A 351 17.29 12.17 9.39
N TRP A 352 16.10 12.43 9.93
CA TRP A 352 15.20 11.40 10.44
C TRP A 352 14.69 10.47 9.34
N PHE A 353 14.31 11.01 8.18
CA PHE A 353 13.95 10.18 7.04
C PHE A 353 15.14 9.36 6.51
N ARG A 354 16.35 9.92 6.45
CA ARG A 354 17.54 9.16 6.05
C ARG A 354 17.77 7.95 6.94
N ALA A 355 17.63 8.13 8.26
CA ALA A 355 17.74 7.04 9.21
C ALA A 355 16.66 5.97 9.00
N PHE A 356 15.44 6.37 8.63
CA PHE A 356 14.39 5.43 8.25
C PHE A 356 14.68 4.71 6.93
N GLU A 357 15.25 5.40 5.94
CA GLU A 357 15.60 4.83 4.63
C GLU A 357 16.71 3.77 4.73
N GLU A 358 17.47 3.73 5.82
CA GLU A 358 18.39 2.62 6.15
C GLU A 358 17.68 1.39 6.76
N ARG A 359 16.43 1.52 7.22
CA ARG A 359 15.71 0.43 7.90
C ARG A 359 15.02 -0.49 6.89
N PRO A 360 15.29 -1.81 6.90
CA PRO A 360 14.59 -2.75 6.02
C PRO A 360 13.06 -2.76 6.23
N SER A 361 12.60 -2.53 7.46
CA SER A 361 11.18 -2.45 7.81
C SER A 361 10.48 -1.27 7.11
N TYR A 362 11.14 -0.12 7.03
CA TYR A 362 10.62 1.05 6.34
C TYR A 362 10.74 0.90 4.84
N GLN A 363 11.87 0.44 4.29
CA GLN A 363 12.02 0.23 2.85
C GLN A 363 10.94 -0.71 2.27
N ALA A 364 10.58 -1.77 3.00
CA ALA A 364 9.55 -2.71 2.56
C ALA A 364 8.11 -2.16 2.62
N THR A 365 7.90 -1.04 3.31
CA THR A 365 6.57 -0.46 3.54
C THR A 365 6.41 0.96 3.00
N LYS A 366 7.52 1.63 2.66
CA LYS A 366 7.55 2.95 2.05
C LYS A 366 6.98 2.89 0.63
N SER A 367 6.17 3.88 0.31
CA SER A 367 5.62 4.09 -1.03
C SER A 367 6.34 5.24 -1.75
N ASP A 368 6.17 5.32 -3.07
CA ASP A 368 6.60 6.47 -3.86
C ASP A 368 5.59 7.62 -3.81
N PHE A 369 6.00 8.83 -4.21
CA PHE A 369 5.11 10.00 -4.19
C PHE A 369 3.92 9.82 -5.10
N TYR A 370 4.10 9.20 -6.27
CA TYR A 370 3.00 8.90 -7.18
C TYR A 370 1.93 8.07 -6.52
N THR A 371 2.28 6.94 -5.90
CA THR A 371 1.32 6.06 -5.26
C THR A 371 0.65 6.76 -4.07
N HIS A 372 1.39 7.54 -3.29
CA HIS A 372 0.80 8.34 -2.21
C HIS A 372 -0.27 9.31 -2.70
N VAL A 373 0.02 10.15 -3.70
CA VAL A 373 -0.96 11.17 -4.16
C VAL A 373 -2.17 10.55 -4.87
N ARG A 374 -2.05 9.29 -5.29
CA ARG A 374 -3.16 8.50 -5.87
C ARG A 374 -3.99 7.78 -4.80
N ASP A 375 -3.39 7.32 -3.69
CA ASP A 375 -4.08 6.58 -2.63
C ASP A 375 -4.52 7.44 -1.42
N ILE A 376 -4.02 8.67 -1.29
CA ILE A 376 -4.48 9.63 -0.28
C ILE A 376 -5.96 10.02 -0.48
N PRO A 377 -6.44 10.39 -1.69
CA PRO A 377 -7.80 10.88 -1.86
C PRO A 377 -8.91 9.93 -1.38
N PRO A 378 -8.83 8.61 -1.63
CA PRO A 378 -9.76 7.63 -1.08
C PRO A 378 -9.77 7.51 0.44
N GLN A 379 -8.67 7.87 1.10
CA GLN A 379 -8.51 7.71 2.55
C GLN A 379 -8.94 8.96 3.32
N TYR A 380 -8.62 10.15 2.80
CA TYR A 380 -8.75 11.40 3.54
C TYR A 380 -9.65 12.44 2.84
N GLY A 381 -9.93 12.27 1.55
CA GLY A 381 -10.63 13.26 0.72
C GLY A 381 -9.74 13.87 -0.36
N PRO A 382 -10.30 14.56 -1.36
CA PRO A 382 -9.55 15.11 -2.48
C PRO A 382 -8.54 16.16 -2.01
N GLY A 383 -7.32 16.11 -2.54
CA GLY A 383 -6.35 17.19 -2.41
C GLY A 383 -6.65 18.33 -3.39
N TYR A 384 -6.33 19.56 -2.99
CA TYR A 384 -6.59 20.77 -3.79
C TYR A 384 -5.28 21.42 -4.24
N SER A 385 -5.04 21.45 -5.55
CA SER A 385 -3.84 22.07 -6.12
C SER A 385 -3.89 23.60 -6.02
N ASP A 386 -2.79 24.22 -5.64
CA ASP A 386 -2.60 25.66 -5.75
C ASP A 386 -2.17 26.04 -7.17
N ASP A 387 -2.66 27.17 -7.68
CA ASP A 387 -2.30 27.66 -9.02
C ASP A 387 -0.97 28.44 -8.99
N ASN A 388 0.14 27.71 -8.81
CA ASN A 388 1.49 28.28 -8.83
C ASN A 388 2.48 27.40 -9.62
N ALA A 389 3.64 27.96 -9.95
CA ALA A 389 4.64 27.30 -10.80
C ALA A 389 5.24 26.05 -10.13
N GLN A 390 5.50 26.12 -8.83
CA GLN A 390 6.08 25.02 -8.05
C GLN A 390 5.14 23.82 -8.02
N THR A 391 3.84 24.06 -7.81
CA THR A 391 2.81 23.02 -7.83
C THR A 391 2.72 22.37 -9.21
N LYS A 392 2.68 23.16 -10.28
CA LYS A 392 2.64 22.62 -11.66
C LYS A 392 3.87 21.76 -11.98
N ALA A 393 5.06 22.21 -11.59
CA ALA A 393 6.29 21.44 -11.77
C ALA A 393 6.28 20.13 -10.96
N ALA A 394 5.82 20.17 -9.71
CA ALA A 394 5.66 18.98 -8.87
C ALA A 394 4.62 18.00 -9.44
N GLU A 395 3.47 18.48 -9.91
CA GLU A 395 2.45 17.64 -10.54
C GLU A 395 2.97 16.96 -11.81
N GLU A 396 3.74 17.69 -12.62
CA GLU A 396 4.38 17.17 -13.82
C GLU A 396 5.37 16.04 -13.46
N TYR A 397 6.26 16.30 -12.51
CA TYR A 397 7.26 15.35 -12.04
C TYR A 397 6.62 14.08 -11.46
N VAL A 398 5.77 14.22 -10.44
CA VAL A 398 5.19 13.09 -9.70
C VAL A 398 4.24 12.28 -10.59
N SER A 399 3.51 12.92 -11.52
CA SER A 399 2.60 12.22 -12.44
C SER A 399 3.32 11.60 -13.64
N GLY A 400 4.64 11.73 -13.74
CA GLY A 400 5.38 11.18 -14.87
C GLY A 400 5.12 11.86 -16.21
N LYS A 401 4.69 13.12 -16.17
CA LYS A 401 4.56 13.96 -17.36
C LYS A 401 5.91 14.58 -17.68
N GLY A 402 6.03 15.17 -18.87
CA GLY A 402 7.30 15.74 -19.33
C GLY A 402 8.40 14.68 -19.39
N ALA A 403 9.55 14.98 -18.76
CA ALA A 403 10.72 14.12 -18.73
C ALA A 403 10.77 13.10 -17.56
N ALA A 404 9.92 13.24 -16.54
CA ALA A 404 10.12 12.54 -15.26
C ALA A 404 10.05 11.01 -15.34
N TRP A 405 9.27 10.45 -16.27
CA TRP A 405 9.25 9.00 -16.57
C TRP A 405 9.72 8.74 -18.00
N ARG A 406 10.81 9.37 -18.43
CA ARG A 406 11.41 9.13 -19.74
C ARG A 406 12.88 8.77 -19.58
N LEU A 407 13.37 7.91 -20.45
CA LEU A 407 14.77 7.53 -20.45
C LEU A 407 15.61 8.61 -21.18
N PRO A 408 16.86 8.86 -20.74
CA PRO A 408 17.48 8.34 -19.51
C PRO A 408 16.87 8.96 -18.25
N LEU A 409 16.78 8.17 -17.17
CA LEU A 409 16.30 8.63 -15.87
C LEU A 409 17.46 9.17 -15.02
N ASP A 410 17.18 10.18 -14.21
CA ASP A 410 18.07 10.66 -13.16
C ASP A 410 17.39 10.38 -11.81
N LEU A 411 17.79 9.28 -11.16
CA LEU A 411 17.37 8.93 -9.81
C LEU A 411 18.51 9.24 -8.85
N GLY A 412 18.23 10.06 -7.85
CA GLY A 412 19.22 10.41 -6.85
C GLY A 412 18.69 11.39 -5.82
N MET A 413 19.60 11.90 -5.01
CA MET A 413 19.27 12.77 -3.87
C MET A 413 18.81 14.18 -4.26
N HIS A 414 19.15 14.62 -5.46
CA HIS A 414 18.86 15.96 -5.97
C HIS A 414 17.45 16.09 -6.55
N GLN A 415 16.74 14.96 -6.69
CA GLN A 415 15.41 14.92 -7.25
C GLN A 415 14.34 15.39 -6.26
N LEU A 416 13.17 15.77 -6.78
CA LEU A 416 12.04 16.19 -5.96
C LEU A 416 11.54 15.09 -5.01
N GLU A 417 11.59 13.82 -5.47
CA GLU A 417 11.49 12.65 -4.61
C GLU A 417 12.90 12.08 -4.39
N PRO A 418 13.53 12.35 -3.23
CA PRO A 418 14.93 12.00 -3.06
C PRO A 418 15.11 10.48 -2.95
N VAL A 419 16.12 9.95 -3.67
CA VAL A 419 16.45 8.53 -3.66
C VAL A 419 17.86 8.32 -3.11
N PRO A 420 17.99 7.82 -1.87
CA PRO A 420 19.28 7.59 -1.26
C PRO A 420 19.93 6.30 -1.80
N PRO A 421 21.27 6.18 -1.76
CA PRO A 421 21.98 4.99 -2.25
C PRO A 421 21.49 3.67 -1.60
N GLU A 422 21.04 3.73 -0.36
CA GLU A 422 20.49 2.60 0.41
C GLU A 422 19.21 2.04 -0.22
N MET A 423 18.50 2.84 -1.03
CA MET A 423 17.30 2.43 -1.76
C MET A 423 17.57 2.13 -3.23
N PHE A 424 18.71 2.55 -3.77
CA PHE A 424 19.01 2.44 -5.20
C PHE A 424 20.38 1.80 -5.45
N ALA A 425 20.35 0.48 -5.65
CA ALA A 425 21.52 -0.33 -5.99
C ALA A 425 22.04 -0.12 -7.44
N GLY A 426 21.52 0.87 -8.15
CA GLY A 426 21.85 1.19 -9.54
C GLY A 426 20.77 0.75 -10.55
N GLU A 427 20.96 1.18 -11.80
CA GLU A 427 19.96 1.03 -12.86
C GLU A 427 19.70 -0.45 -13.20
N THR A 428 20.77 -1.25 -13.32
CA THR A 428 20.65 -2.66 -13.70
C THR A 428 19.82 -3.47 -12.70
N PRO A 429 20.08 -3.42 -11.37
CA PRO A 429 19.20 -4.07 -10.40
C PRO A 429 17.75 -3.59 -10.48
N ALA A 430 17.51 -2.28 -10.59
CA ALA A 430 16.15 -1.74 -10.67
C ALA A 430 15.41 -2.23 -11.92
N CYS A 431 16.05 -2.22 -13.08
CA CYS A 431 15.48 -2.75 -14.32
C CYS A 431 15.22 -4.26 -14.22
N HIS A 432 16.14 -5.03 -13.63
CA HIS A 432 16.01 -6.47 -13.51
C HIS A 432 14.92 -6.88 -12.49
N GLU A 433 14.72 -6.13 -11.41
CA GLU A 433 13.57 -6.31 -10.51
C GLU A 433 12.25 -6.07 -11.26
N ALA A 434 12.14 -4.97 -12.01
CA ALA A 434 10.96 -4.70 -12.83
C ALA A 434 10.69 -5.80 -13.87
N ALA A 435 11.74 -6.30 -14.53
CA ALA A 435 11.64 -7.42 -15.46
C ALA A 435 11.20 -8.70 -14.75
N TRP A 436 11.74 -9.00 -13.57
CA TRP A 436 11.37 -10.16 -12.75
C TRP A 436 9.88 -10.12 -12.37
N SER A 437 9.39 -8.98 -11.88
CA SER A 437 7.96 -8.80 -11.55
C SER A 437 7.05 -8.97 -12.76
N LEU A 438 7.42 -8.41 -13.92
CA LEU A 438 6.64 -8.54 -15.15
C LEU A 438 6.65 -9.98 -15.69
N ILE A 439 7.83 -10.58 -15.87
CA ILE A 439 8.01 -11.90 -16.48
C ILE A 439 7.38 -12.99 -15.60
N GLY A 440 7.50 -12.88 -14.27
CA GLY A 440 6.94 -13.83 -13.32
C GLY A 440 5.41 -13.94 -13.38
N ASN A 441 4.72 -12.90 -13.85
CA ASN A 441 3.26 -12.84 -13.92
C ASN A 441 2.72 -12.36 -15.28
N ALA A 442 3.49 -12.57 -16.36
CA ALA A 442 3.26 -11.95 -17.66
C ALA A 442 1.83 -12.12 -18.19
N ALA A 443 1.28 -13.32 -18.14
CA ALA A 443 -0.07 -13.60 -18.64
C ALA A 443 -1.15 -12.77 -17.90
N ALA A 444 -1.07 -12.67 -16.57
CA ALA A 444 -2.02 -11.88 -15.81
C ALA A 444 -1.83 -10.38 -16.04
N VAL A 445 -0.58 -9.92 -16.16
CA VAL A 445 -0.23 -8.51 -16.41
C VAL A 445 -0.70 -8.07 -17.81
N THR A 446 -0.49 -8.89 -18.85
CA THR A 446 -0.99 -8.63 -20.21
C THR A 446 -2.51 -8.44 -20.20
N ARG A 447 -3.23 -9.38 -19.57
CA ARG A 447 -4.70 -9.31 -19.47
C ARG A 447 -5.15 -8.10 -18.65
N PHE A 448 -4.41 -7.73 -17.61
CA PHE A 448 -4.68 -6.53 -16.84
C PHE A 448 -4.49 -5.26 -17.67
N ALA A 449 -3.40 -5.15 -18.42
CA ALA A 449 -3.13 -4.02 -19.31
C ALA A 449 -4.25 -3.84 -20.36
N CYS A 450 -4.77 -4.93 -20.91
CA CYS A 450 -5.90 -4.93 -21.85
C CYS A 450 -7.19 -4.26 -21.32
N ARG A 451 -7.30 -3.99 -20.01
CA ARG A 451 -8.41 -3.21 -19.44
C ARG A 451 -8.39 -1.74 -19.87
N GLY A 452 -7.25 -1.21 -20.31
CA GLY A 452 -7.13 0.16 -20.81
C GLY A 452 -7.95 0.47 -22.06
N ALA A 453 -8.17 -0.54 -22.91
CA ALA A 453 -9.08 -0.48 -24.06
C ALA A 453 -10.33 -1.35 -23.87
N GLY A 454 -10.60 -1.74 -22.62
CA GLY A 454 -11.73 -2.57 -22.22
C GLY A 454 -12.92 -1.75 -21.70
N GLN A 455 -13.70 -2.37 -20.83
CA GLN A 455 -14.89 -1.77 -20.22
C GLN A 455 -14.68 -1.51 -18.73
N LYS A 456 -15.16 -0.36 -18.28
CA LYS A 456 -15.18 -0.04 -16.85
C LYS A 456 -16.06 -1.05 -16.10
N GLY A 457 -15.61 -1.46 -14.92
CA GLY A 457 -16.39 -2.35 -14.06
C GLY A 457 -17.66 -1.68 -13.56
N LYS A 458 -18.73 -2.48 -13.37
CA LYS A 458 -20.01 -2.01 -12.81
C LYS A 458 -19.82 -1.35 -11.44
N LYS A 459 -18.94 -1.92 -10.62
CA LYS A 459 -18.52 -1.36 -9.34
C LYS A 459 -17.17 -0.69 -9.52
N GLN A 460 -17.09 0.58 -9.12
CA GLN A 460 -15.86 1.35 -9.10
C GLN A 460 -15.44 1.60 -7.67
N PHE A 461 -14.14 1.77 -7.48
CA PHE A 461 -13.56 2.15 -6.22
C PHE A 461 -12.88 3.51 -6.34
N GLN A 462 -12.63 4.15 -5.20
CA GLN A 462 -12.10 5.50 -5.15
C GLN A 462 -10.61 5.55 -5.53
N ALA A 463 -9.82 4.50 -5.23
CA ALA A 463 -8.40 4.48 -5.58
C ALA A 463 -8.22 4.27 -7.09
N PRO A 464 -7.61 5.23 -7.82
CA PRO A 464 -7.41 5.12 -9.26
C PRO A 464 -6.44 3.99 -9.64
N LEU A 465 -5.61 3.57 -8.68
CA LEU A 465 -4.65 2.46 -8.80
C LEU A 465 -5.31 1.06 -8.78
N ALA A 466 -6.64 0.99 -8.58
CA ALA A 466 -7.36 -0.26 -8.48
C ALA A 466 -8.71 -0.24 -9.18
N ASP A 467 -8.96 -1.33 -9.90
CA ASP A 467 -10.06 -1.49 -10.83
C ASP A 467 -10.51 -2.97 -10.91
N PRO A 468 -10.71 -3.67 -9.78
CA PRO A 468 -10.86 -5.13 -9.77
C PRO A 468 -12.02 -5.67 -10.63
N TYR A 469 -12.99 -4.81 -10.98
CA TYR A 469 -14.15 -5.15 -11.81
C TYR A 469 -14.04 -4.73 -13.28
N ALA A 470 -12.96 -4.06 -13.70
CA ALA A 470 -12.78 -3.70 -15.10
C ALA A 470 -12.58 -4.95 -15.97
N THR A 471 -13.20 -4.95 -17.14
CA THR A 471 -13.18 -6.07 -18.08
C THR A 471 -12.19 -5.77 -19.20
N PRO A 472 -11.22 -6.67 -19.48
CA PRO A 472 -10.22 -6.44 -20.51
C PRO A 472 -10.78 -6.61 -21.93
N ASN A 473 -10.19 -5.87 -22.87
CA ASN A 473 -10.37 -6.13 -24.30
C ASN A 473 -9.31 -7.15 -24.76
N LEU A 474 -9.70 -8.41 -24.83
CA LEU A 474 -8.78 -9.51 -25.17
C LEU A 474 -8.46 -9.61 -26.67
N ASP A 475 -9.15 -8.86 -27.54
CA ASP A 475 -8.79 -8.77 -28.96
C ASP A 475 -7.44 -8.07 -29.20
N LEU A 476 -6.94 -7.39 -28.17
CA LEU A 476 -5.63 -6.74 -28.12
C LEU A 476 -4.59 -7.55 -27.34
N GLU A 477 -4.96 -8.69 -26.74
CA GLU A 477 -4.04 -9.50 -25.92
C GLU A 477 -2.77 -9.89 -26.70
N PRO A 478 -2.82 -10.31 -27.99
CA PRO A 478 -1.60 -10.62 -28.74
C PRO A 478 -0.68 -9.42 -28.95
N GLU A 479 -1.22 -8.24 -29.27
CA GLU A 479 -0.42 -7.03 -29.48
C GLU A 479 0.17 -6.51 -28.17
N VAL A 480 -0.62 -6.52 -27.08
CA VAL A 480 -0.17 -6.10 -25.76
C VAL A 480 0.89 -7.07 -25.21
N ASP A 481 0.72 -8.38 -25.42
CA ASP A 481 1.73 -9.38 -25.06
C ASP A 481 3.08 -9.09 -25.74
N ALA A 482 3.05 -8.87 -27.06
CA ALA A 482 4.27 -8.56 -27.82
C ALA A 482 4.95 -7.27 -27.35
N LEU A 483 4.17 -6.23 -27.06
CA LEU A 483 4.69 -4.99 -26.48
C LEU A 483 5.32 -5.20 -25.11
N LEU A 484 4.68 -5.98 -24.24
CA LEU A 484 5.21 -6.26 -22.91
C LEU A 484 6.47 -7.15 -22.95
N ARG A 485 6.59 -8.05 -23.93
CA ARG A 485 7.86 -8.75 -24.21
C ARG A 485 8.96 -7.78 -24.62
N GLY A 486 8.65 -6.80 -25.47
CA GLY A 486 9.57 -5.71 -25.82
C GLY A 486 10.01 -4.88 -24.62
N VAL A 487 9.06 -4.53 -23.73
CA VAL A 487 9.34 -3.81 -22.48
C VAL A 487 10.24 -4.64 -21.56
N ALA A 488 9.93 -5.92 -21.35
CA ALA A 488 10.75 -6.83 -20.56
C ALA A 488 12.17 -6.98 -21.14
N HIS A 489 12.29 -7.12 -22.46
CA HIS A 489 13.57 -7.19 -23.15
C HIS A 489 14.37 -5.89 -22.96
N GLY A 490 13.73 -4.73 -23.11
CA GLY A 490 14.35 -3.43 -22.88
C GLY A 490 14.89 -3.26 -21.45
N LEU A 491 14.13 -3.73 -20.44
CA LEU A 491 14.57 -3.74 -19.06
C LEU A 491 15.80 -4.65 -18.85
N LEU A 492 15.83 -5.85 -19.45
CA LEU A 492 16.97 -6.77 -19.35
C LEU A 492 18.23 -6.29 -20.09
N LEU A 493 18.07 -5.52 -21.17
CA LEU A 493 19.18 -4.92 -21.90
C LEU A 493 19.72 -3.64 -21.24
N GLY A 494 18.91 -3.01 -20.39
CA GLY A 494 19.20 -1.76 -19.70
C GLY A 494 18.72 -0.49 -20.42
N PRO A 495 18.72 0.66 -19.73
CA PRO A 495 18.06 1.89 -20.19
C PRO A 495 18.49 2.40 -21.57
N SER A 496 19.78 2.27 -21.91
CA SER A 496 20.32 2.74 -23.19
C SER A 496 19.80 1.98 -24.42
N LYS A 497 19.27 0.77 -24.23
CA LYS A 497 18.74 -0.09 -25.29
C LYS A 497 17.23 -0.29 -25.22
N ALA A 498 16.60 0.17 -24.14
CA ALA A 498 15.16 0.02 -23.92
C ALA A 498 14.31 0.70 -25.01
N GLU A 499 14.72 1.87 -25.51
CA GLU A 499 14.06 2.56 -26.62
C GLU A 499 14.05 1.73 -27.92
N ALA A 500 15.18 1.11 -28.26
CA ALA A 500 15.29 0.28 -29.46
C ALA A 500 14.39 -0.97 -29.36
N ALA A 501 14.39 -1.64 -28.20
CA ALA A 501 13.52 -2.80 -27.95
C ALA A 501 12.03 -2.43 -28.00
N ALA A 502 11.68 -1.25 -27.46
CA ALA A 502 10.32 -0.72 -27.51
C ALA A 502 9.88 -0.40 -28.95
N ALA A 503 10.74 0.24 -29.75
CA ALA A 503 10.47 0.56 -31.15
C ALA A 503 10.23 -0.71 -31.99
N GLU A 504 11.07 -1.73 -31.80
CA GLU A 504 10.95 -3.02 -32.49
C GLU A 504 9.62 -3.72 -32.17
N ALA A 505 9.23 -3.75 -30.89
CA ALA A 505 7.96 -4.34 -30.48
C ALA A 505 6.75 -3.54 -31.02
N ALA A 506 6.82 -2.20 -31.02
CA ALA A 506 5.77 -1.34 -31.53
C ALA A 506 5.60 -1.43 -33.06
N ALA A 507 6.68 -1.71 -33.81
CA ALA A 507 6.63 -1.90 -35.26
C ALA A 507 5.80 -3.13 -35.68
N ALA A 508 5.72 -4.15 -34.82
CA ALA A 508 4.92 -5.35 -35.07
C ALA A 508 3.41 -5.15 -34.84
N VAL A 509 3.01 -4.02 -34.24
CA VAL A 509 1.60 -3.72 -33.96
C VAL A 509 0.94 -3.11 -35.19
N GLY A 510 -0.11 -3.77 -35.69
CA GLY A 510 -0.89 -3.28 -36.83
C GLY A 510 -1.42 -1.86 -36.59
N SER A 511 -1.33 -1.00 -37.62
CA SER A 511 -1.65 0.43 -37.52
C SER A 511 -3.02 0.72 -36.91
N GLY A 512 -4.04 -0.05 -37.26
CA GLY A 512 -5.40 0.08 -36.72
C GLY A 512 -5.55 -0.25 -35.23
N LYS A 513 -4.57 -0.90 -34.61
CA LYS A 513 -4.58 -1.28 -33.18
C LYS A 513 -3.66 -0.44 -32.30
N LYS A 514 -2.73 0.35 -32.88
CA LYS A 514 -1.71 1.10 -32.14
C LYS A 514 -2.30 2.01 -31.05
N ALA A 515 -3.31 2.81 -31.39
CA ALA A 515 -3.94 3.71 -30.42
C ALA A 515 -4.61 2.98 -29.24
N ALA A 516 -5.18 1.80 -29.48
CA ALA A 516 -5.79 0.99 -28.42
C ALA A 516 -4.73 0.28 -27.57
N ALA A 517 -3.67 -0.24 -28.19
CA ALA A 517 -2.53 -0.82 -27.49
C ALA A 517 -1.81 0.21 -26.61
N ALA A 518 -1.65 1.45 -27.08
CA ALA A 518 -1.09 2.55 -26.29
C ALA A 518 -1.94 2.84 -25.04
N LYS A 519 -3.28 2.78 -25.15
CA LYS A 519 -4.17 2.90 -23.98
C LYS A 519 -3.96 1.75 -22.99
N CYS A 520 -3.74 0.52 -23.47
CA CYS A 520 -3.47 -0.63 -22.61
C CYS A 520 -2.16 -0.47 -21.82
N LEU A 521 -1.07 -0.04 -22.49
CA LEU A 521 0.20 0.20 -21.80
C LEU A 521 0.12 1.37 -20.82
N ALA A 522 -0.53 2.47 -21.19
CA ALA A 522 -0.76 3.61 -20.29
C ALA A 522 -1.59 3.19 -19.07
N TYR A 523 -2.59 2.32 -19.27
CA TYR A 523 -3.41 1.79 -18.19
C TYR A 523 -2.60 1.01 -17.15
N LEU A 524 -1.69 0.15 -17.62
CA LEU A 524 -0.75 -0.59 -16.76
C LEU A 524 0.20 0.37 -16.05
N ARG A 525 0.87 1.27 -16.79
CA ARG A 525 1.82 2.26 -16.26
C ARG A 525 1.23 3.04 -15.09
N ASP A 526 0.01 3.54 -15.25
CA ASP A 526 -0.70 4.36 -14.26
C ASP A 526 -1.23 3.56 -13.05
N ARG A 527 -1.05 2.23 -13.04
CA ARG A 527 -1.53 1.33 -11.98
C ARG A 527 -0.43 0.50 -11.33
N VAL A 528 0.82 0.69 -11.75
CA VAL A 528 1.99 0.22 -11.00
C VAL A 528 1.99 0.94 -9.66
N GLY A 529 1.94 0.18 -8.57
CA GLY A 529 1.91 0.68 -7.21
C GLY A 529 3.14 0.26 -6.40
N VAL A 530 3.65 1.19 -5.59
CA VAL A 530 4.79 0.97 -4.70
C VAL A 530 4.29 0.89 -3.24
N PRO A 531 4.79 -0.01 -2.39
CA PRO A 531 5.72 -1.11 -2.67
C PRO A 531 5.00 -2.41 -3.12
N ARG A 532 3.72 -2.34 -3.50
CA ARG A 532 2.89 -3.51 -3.84
C ARG A 532 3.50 -4.38 -4.94
N ASP A 533 3.93 -3.75 -6.04
CA ASP A 533 4.32 -4.47 -7.25
C ASP A 533 5.84 -4.62 -7.40
N MET A 534 6.59 -3.63 -6.90
CA MET A 534 8.06 -3.54 -6.93
C MET A 534 8.53 -2.32 -6.12
N SER A 535 9.84 -2.20 -5.92
CA SER A 535 10.51 -1.04 -5.31
C SER A 535 10.29 0.24 -6.12
N TYR A 536 10.51 1.39 -5.49
CA TYR A 536 10.36 2.69 -6.16
C TYR A 536 11.28 2.85 -7.39
N PRO A 537 12.60 2.56 -7.32
CA PRO A 537 13.44 2.63 -8.51
C PRO A 537 12.96 1.70 -9.63
N ALA A 538 12.62 0.44 -9.31
CA ALA A 538 12.12 -0.51 -10.29
C ALA A 538 10.82 -0.03 -10.95
N ALA A 539 9.88 0.51 -10.17
CA ALA A 539 8.64 1.07 -10.67
C ALA A 539 8.88 2.24 -11.63
N THR A 540 9.85 3.10 -11.34
CA THR A 540 10.18 4.24 -12.20
C THR A 540 10.79 3.79 -13.53
N TYR A 541 11.75 2.87 -13.52
CA TYR A 541 12.28 2.28 -14.77
C TYR A 541 11.18 1.55 -15.55
N PHE A 542 10.29 0.80 -14.89
CA PHE A 542 9.19 0.11 -15.57
C PHE A 542 8.24 1.11 -16.26
N ARG A 543 7.83 2.17 -15.55
CA ARG A 543 6.98 3.22 -16.12
C ARG A 543 7.67 3.95 -17.28
N ALA A 544 8.98 4.19 -17.19
CA ALA A 544 9.74 4.83 -18.27
C ALA A 544 9.86 3.95 -19.52
N THR A 545 10.12 2.65 -19.36
CA THR A 545 10.15 1.72 -20.49
C THR A 545 8.76 1.51 -21.11
N LEU A 546 7.69 1.53 -20.30
CA LEU A 546 6.31 1.57 -20.82
C LEU A 546 6.05 2.85 -21.63
N ASN A 547 6.55 4.00 -21.18
CA ASN A 547 6.43 5.26 -21.94
C ASN A 547 7.14 5.20 -23.29
N ALA A 548 8.37 4.66 -23.34
CA ALA A 548 9.08 4.43 -24.60
C ALA A 548 8.20 3.65 -25.60
N ALA A 549 7.63 2.52 -25.16
CA ALA A 549 6.72 1.73 -26.00
C ALA A 549 5.44 2.49 -26.38
N ILE A 550 4.87 3.28 -25.49
CA ILE A 550 3.68 4.10 -25.76
C ILE A 550 3.97 5.15 -26.85
N ASP A 551 5.15 5.75 -26.86
CA ASP A 551 5.45 6.83 -27.80
C ASP A 551 5.77 6.33 -29.21
N HIS A 552 6.32 5.12 -29.36
CA HIS A 552 6.44 4.47 -30.69
C HIS A 552 5.09 3.96 -31.26
N LEU A 553 4.03 3.96 -30.44
CA LEU A 553 2.66 3.64 -30.87
C LEU A 553 1.85 4.87 -31.28
N LYS A 554 2.25 6.07 -30.86
CA LYS A 554 1.63 7.34 -31.28
C LYS A 554 2.19 7.77 -32.63
#